data_AF-A0A7W1E151-F1
#
_entry.id   AF-A0A7W1E151-F1
#
_cell.length_a   1.000
_cell.length_b   1.000
_cell.length_c   1.000
_cell.angle_alpha   90.00
_cell.angle_beta   90.00
_cell.angle_gamma   90.00
#
_symmetry.space_group_name_H-M   'P 1'
#
loop_
_entity.id
_entity.type
_entity.pdbx_description
1 polymer ?
#
loop_
_entity_poly.entity_id
_entity_poly.type
_entity_poly.pdbx_seq_one_letter_code
_entity_poly.pdbx_strand_id
1 'polypeptide(L)'
;MQALAFVGVGAGLVPLGLLILLIVAVTGGRHEPDPAGERPAALYYAGVMFIALFTLLFAVFTVVASLLNLTTDEGGSVSGFSVSRTTTASASSYNSSGNEVSVPPPPPGAPPPTATLRPQFGGNGDYENNRDYANALRGGVIALAAAALYAFHDRRRRRCVLGSVGQRVSKTYLYTVSLVSVVIALIATVTALYAVVKVIAPGVTSAGSRGHAGVELGQTAFLAVAAGALFLLHLRAAEPDQRDVVGIIPPEPPGPPPPVPPEDAPTTTPRKRTAPLRAPGR
;
A
#
# COMPACT_ATOMS: atom_id res chain seq x y z
N MET A 1 -15.97 -4.46 15.76
CA MET A 1 -14.88 -5.45 15.59
C MET A 1 -14.21 -5.43 14.20
N GLN A 2 -14.83 -4.90 13.14
CA GLN A 2 -14.25 -4.90 11.78
C GLN A 2 -12.99 -4.03 11.61
N ALA A 3 -12.86 -2.90 12.33
CA ALA A 3 -11.65 -2.08 12.32
C ALA A 3 -10.40 -2.87 12.78
N LEU A 4 -10.57 -3.84 13.67
CA LEU A 4 -9.48 -4.68 14.20
C LEU A 4 -9.03 -5.74 13.18
N ALA A 5 -9.95 -6.24 12.34
CA ALA A 5 -9.62 -7.17 11.26
C ALA A 5 -8.82 -6.49 10.14
N PHE A 6 -9.17 -5.25 9.78
CA PHE A 6 -8.44 -4.49 8.76
C PHE A 6 -7.05 -4.06 9.21
N VAL A 7 -6.90 -3.65 10.49
CA VAL A 7 -5.59 -3.41 11.09
C VAL A 7 -4.74 -4.68 11.05
N GLY A 8 -5.35 -5.87 11.25
CA GLY A 8 -4.65 -7.15 11.13
C GLY A 8 -4.12 -7.44 9.72
N VAL A 9 -4.93 -7.21 8.68
CA VAL A 9 -4.50 -7.42 7.28
C VAL A 9 -3.41 -6.43 6.87
N GLY A 10 -3.58 -5.15 7.21
CA GLY A 10 -2.56 -4.13 6.98
C GLY A 10 -1.24 -4.44 7.71
N ALA A 11 -1.32 -4.78 8.99
CA ALA A 11 -0.17 -5.14 9.82
C ALA A 11 0.55 -6.40 9.35
N GLY A 12 -0.14 -7.33 8.66
CA GLY A 12 0.49 -8.51 8.05
C GLY A 12 1.15 -8.21 6.71
N LEU A 13 0.57 -7.32 5.90
CA LEU A 13 1.10 -6.98 4.58
C LEU A 13 2.36 -6.11 4.64
N VAL A 14 2.50 -5.21 5.63
CA VAL A 14 3.70 -4.37 5.79
C VAL A 14 4.98 -5.21 5.95
N PRO A 15 5.08 -6.13 6.93
CA PRO A 15 6.29 -6.92 7.13
C PRO A 15 6.54 -7.87 5.96
N LEU A 16 5.50 -8.38 5.30
CA LEU A 16 5.65 -9.19 4.09
C LEU A 16 6.28 -8.38 2.94
N GLY A 17 5.77 -7.17 2.68
CA GLY A 17 6.33 -6.27 1.68
C GLY A 17 7.78 -5.89 1.97
N LEU A 18 8.09 -5.57 3.23
CA LEU A 18 9.45 -5.31 3.70
C LEU A 18 10.37 -6.53 3.54
N LEU A 19 9.88 -7.72 3.87
CA LEU A 19 10.61 -8.98 3.72
C LEU A 19 10.95 -9.25 2.25
N ILE A 20 9.98 -9.09 1.35
CA ILE A 20 10.19 -9.26 -0.10
C ILE A 20 11.22 -8.24 -0.59
N LEU A 21 11.10 -6.97 -0.20
CA LEU A 21 12.06 -5.94 -0.57
C LEU A 21 13.47 -6.26 -0.05
N LEU A 22 13.58 -6.73 1.19
CA LEU A 22 14.86 -7.15 1.78
C LEU A 22 15.45 -8.35 1.03
N ILE A 23 14.65 -9.37 0.69
CA ILE A 23 15.10 -10.52 -0.10
C ILE A 23 15.60 -10.08 -1.48
N VAL A 24 14.85 -9.22 -2.17
CA VAL A 24 15.25 -8.74 -3.50
C VAL A 24 16.50 -7.85 -3.43
N ALA A 25 16.62 -7.00 -2.40
CA ALA A 25 17.81 -6.19 -2.16
C ALA A 25 19.05 -7.06 -1.90
N VAL A 26 18.90 -8.11 -1.08
CA VAL A 26 20.00 -9.02 -0.72
C VAL A 26 20.39 -9.92 -1.89
N THR A 27 19.43 -10.40 -2.68
CA THR A 27 19.69 -11.28 -3.83
C THR A 27 20.22 -10.52 -5.04
N GLY A 28 19.73 -9.31 -5.30
CA GLY A 28 20.15 -8.49 -6.43
C GLY A 28 21.55 -7.85 -6.29
N GLY A 29 22.10 -7.74 -5.08
CA GLY A 29 23.31 -6.95 -4.81
C GLY A 29 24.63 -7.72 -4.74
N ARG A 30 24.64 -9.05 -4.89
CA ARG A 30 25.76 -9.86 -4.39
C ARG A 30 26.93 -10.12 -5.36
N HIS A 31 26.86 -9.77 -6.64
CA HIS A 31 27.77 -10.40 -7.62
C HIS A 31 28.65 -9.47 -8.46
N GLU A 32 28.61 -8.14 -8.31
CA GLU A 32 29.51 -7.26 -9.09
C GLU A 32 30.28 -6.32 -8.15
N PRO A 33 31.55 -6.00 -8.43
CA PRO A 33 32.28 -5.00 -7.66
C PRO A 33 31.67 -3.61 -7.87
N ASP A 34 31.45 -2.88 -6.77
CA ASP A 34 30.93 -1.50 -6.77
C ASP A 34 32.00 -0.53 -6.26
N PRO A 35 32.99 -0.17 -7.11
CA PRO A 35 34.08 0.70 -6.69
C PRO A 35 33.64 2.15 -6.40
N ALA A 36 32.48 2.56 -6.91
CA ALA A 36 31.93 3.90 -6.73
C ALA A 36 31.01 4.03 -5.50
N GLY A 37 30.66 2.91 -4.85
CA GLY A 37 29.75 2.90 -3.70
C GLY A 37 28.33 3.34 -4.04
N GLU A 38 27.89 3.17 -5.29
CA GLU A 38 26.57 3.63 -5.75
C GLU A 38 25.43 2.73 -5.24
N ARG A 39 25.69 1.45 -4.99
CA ARG A 39 24.69 0.47 -4.55
C ARG A 39 24.03 0.78 -3.21
N PRO A 40 24.77 1.05 -2.11
CA PRO A 40 24.13 1.36 -0.84
C PRO A 40 23.25 2.61 -0.94
N ALA A 41 23.65 3.61 -1.73
CA ALA A 41 22.82 4.79 -1.98
C ALA A 41 21.54 4.42 -2.76
N ALA A 42 21.64 3.63 -3.82
CA ALA A 42 20.48 3.19 -4.60
C ALA A 42 19.51 2.33 -3.77
N LEU A 43 20.02 1.42 -2.93
CA LEU A 43 19.22 0.61 -2.01
C LEU A 43 18.53 1.47 -0.94
N TYR A 44 19.24 2.48 -0.40
CA TYR A 44 18.65 3.42 0.53
C TYR A 44 17.47 4.17 -0.10
N TYR A 45 17.63 4.75 -1.29
CA TYR A 45 16.54 5.46 -1.96
C TYR A 45 15.38 4.53 -2.30
N ALA A 46 15.66 3.30 -2.77
CA ALA A 46 14.65 2.29 -3.04
C ALA A 46 13.83 1.96 -1.77
N GLY A 47 14.50 1.68 -0.65
CA GLY A 47 13.85 1.37 0.61
C GLY A 47 12.99 2.52 1.14
N VAL A 48 13.52 3.75 1.14
CA VAL A 48 12.78 4.93 1.61
C VAL A 48 11.57 5.21 0.73
N MET A 49 11.72 5.14 -0.60
CA MET A 49 10.62 5.37 -1.53
C MET A 49 9.53 4.30 -1.40
N PHE A 50 9.91 3.03 -1.16
CA PHE A 50 8.95 1.96 -0.86
C PHE A 50 8.13 2.26 0.40
N ILE A 51 8.81 2.58 1.52
CA ILE A 51 8.15 2.88 2.79
C ILE A 51 7.24 4.11 2.65
N ALA A 52 7.68 5.14 1.94
CA ALA A 52 6.90 6.35 1.70
C ALA A 52 5.63 6.05 0.89
N LEU A 53 5.72 5.29 -0.20
CA LEU A 53 4.56 4.89 -1.01
C LEU A 53 3.57 4.04 -0.22
N PHE A 54 4.07 3.10 0.56
CA PHE A 54 3.23 2.25 1.39
C PHE A 54 2.51 3.09 2.44
N THR A 55 3.23 3.95 3.17
CA THR A 55 2.63 4.86 4.15
C THR A 55 1.58 5.78 3.52
N LEU A 56 1.87 6.32 2.33
CA LEU A 56 0.94 7.14 1.56
C LEU A 56 -0.34 6.38 1.24
N LEU A 57 -0.23 5.13 0.76
CA LEU A 57 -1.38 4.30 0.43
C LEU A 57 -2.30 4.08 1.63
N PHE A 58 -1.74 3.73 2.79
CA PHE A 58 -2.51 3.52 4.02
C PHE A 58 -3.13 4.82 4.53
N ALA A 59 -2.40 5.93 4.46
CA ALA A 59 -2.91 7.22 4.89
C ALA A 59 -4.06 7.71 4.01
N VAL A 60 -3.98 7.52 2.69
CA VAL A 60 -5.08 7.86 1.79
C VAL A 60 -6.28 6.92 2.02
N PHE A 61 -6.04 5.63 2.26
CA PHE A 61 -7.10 4.69 2.59
C PHE A 61 -7.85 5.09 3.86
N THR A 62 -7.16 5.51 4.93
CA THR A 62 -7.83 5.96 6.17
C THR A 62 -8.66 7.22 5.95
N VAL A 63 -8.17 8.18 5.14
CA VAL A 63 -8.95 9.36 4.75
C VAL A 63 -10.24 8.97 4.06
N VAL A 64 -10.16 8.10 3.05
CA VAL A 64 -11.33 7.63 2.30
C VAL A 64 -12.29 6.86 3.20
N ALA A 65 -11.77 6.02 4.10
CA ALA A 65 -12.59 5.30 5.05
C ALA A 65 -13.38 6.24 5.97
N SER A 66 -12.74 7.28 6.50
CA SER A 66 -13.40 8.30 7.32
C SER A 66 -14.42 9.11 6.51
N LEU A 67 -14.11 9.49 5.27
CA LEU A 67 -15.06 10.21 4.41
C LEU A 67 -16.29 9.36 4.07
N LEU A 68 -16.11 8.08 3.79
CA LEU A 68 -17.23 7.20 3.47
C LEU A 68 -18.14 6.98 4.69
N ASN A 69 -17.57 6.86 5.89
CA ASN A 69 -18.38 6.81 7.12
C ASN A 69 -19.25 8.06 7.27
N LEU A 70 -18.64 9.26 7.11
CA LEU A 70 -19.35 10.55 7.15
C LEU A 70 -20.53 10.61 6.18
N THR A 71 -20.40 10.08 4.96
CA THR A 71 -21.50 10.10 3.97
C THR A 71 -22.67 9.17 4.32
N THR A 72 -22.44 8.13 5.13
CA THR A 72 -23.49 7.18 5.52
C THR A 72 -24.37 7.69 6.65
N ASP A 73 -23.85 8.58 7.50
CA ASP A 73 -24.55 9.03 8.72
C ASP A 73 -25.63 10.09 8.43
N GLU A 74 -25.58 10.78 7.28
CA GLU A 74 -26.59 11.79 6.90
C GLU A 74 -27.92 11.18 6.41
N GLY A 75 -27.95 9.89 6.09
CA GLY A 75 -29.08 9.27 5.38
C GLY A 75 -30.18 8.65 6.25
N GLY A 76 -30.01 8.53 7.57
CA GLY A 76 -30.78 7.51 8.30
C GLY A 76 -30.93 7.65 9.80
N SER A 77 -31.12 8.85 10.33
CA SER A 77 -31.84 8.99 11.61
C SER A 77 -32.22 10.44 11.89
N VAL A 78 -33.45 10.80 11.54
CA VAL A 78 -34.27 11.60 12.46
C VAL A 78 -34.64 10.68 13.65
N SER A 79 -33.63 10.19 14.36
CA SER A 79 -33.74 9.58 15.68
C SER A 79 -33.57 10.74 16.65
N GLY A 80 -34.51 11.09 17.50
CA GLY A 80 -35.78 10.49 17.81
C GLY A 80 -36.25 11.35 18.95
N PHE A 81 -37.41 11.97 18.81
CA PHE A 81 -38.13 12.43 19.97
C PHE A 81 -38.59 11.16 20.71
N SER A 82 -37.71 10.58 21.53
CA SER A 82 -38.03 9.45 22.38
C SER A 82 -38.80 9.98 23.59
N VAL A 83 -40.13 9.95 23.49
CA VAL A 83 -40.98 10.16 24.67
C VAL A 83 -40.93 8.89 25.50
N SER A 84 -40.06 8.86 26.50
CA SER A 84 -40.20 7.91 27.60
C SER A 84 -41.44 8.30 28.41
N ARG A 85 -42.60 7.73 28.08
CA ARG A 85 -43.78 7.81 28.97
C ARG A 85 -43.60 6.80 30.09
N THR A 86 -43.21 7.28 31.26
CA THR A 86 -43.29 6.51 32.49
C THR A 86 -44.74 6.56 32.99
N THR A 87 -45.60 5.64 32.53
CA THR A 87 -46.93 5.44 33.12
C THR A 87 -46.83 4.40 34.24
N THR A 88 -47.27 4.76 35.44
CA THR A 88 -47.10 4.02 36.70
C THR A 88 -47.92 2.71 36.83
N ALA A 89 -48.41 2.16 35.73
CA ALA A 89 -48.94 0.80 35.70
C ALA A 89 -48.00 -0.03 34.82
N SER A 90 -47.02 -0.68 35.46
CA SER A 90 -46.07 -1.62 34.83
C SER A 90 -45.27 -1.02 33.66
N ALA A 91 -44.35 -0.08 33.95
CA ALA A 91 -43.47 0.50 32.94
C ALA A 91 -42.30 -0.45 32.61
N SER A 92 -42.47 -1.30 31.60
CA SER A 92 -41.34 -1.98 30.95
C SER A 92 -40.54 -0.94 30.16
N SER A 93 -39.42 -0.48 30.70
CA SER A 93 -38.47 0.34 29.97
C SER A 93 -37.63 -0.56 29.07
N TYR A 94 -37.90 -0.51 27.76
CA TYR A 94 -37.06 -1.15 26.77
C TYR A 94 -35.89 -0.22 26.42
N ASN A 95 -34.67 -0.66 26.68
CA ASN A 95 -33.50 -0.05 26.03
C ASN A 95 -33.57 -0.36 24.53
N SER A 96 -33.00 0.51 23.68
CA SER A 96 -32.67 0.22 22.26
C SER A 96 -32.01 -1.15 21.99
N SER A 97 -31.42 -1.80 23.00
CA SER A 97 -30.90 -3.17 22.93
C SER A 97 -31.94 -4.27 23.17
N GLY A 98 -33.22 -3.94 23.38
CA GLY A 98 -34.29 -4.90 23.67
C GLY A 98 -34.23 -5.51 25.08
N ASN A 99 -33.25 -5.11 25.90
CA ASN A 99 -33.14 -5.59 27.27
C ASN A 99 -34.20 -4.91 28.15
N GLU A 100 -35.02 -5.73 28.80
CA GLU A 100 -35.91 -5.29 29.86
C GLU A 100 -35.09 -4.91 31.09
N VAL A 101 -35.03 -3.62 31.40
CA VAL A 101 -34.48 -3.16 32.67
C VAL A 101 -35.61 -3.26 33.69
N SER A 102 -35.54 -4.29 34.53
CA SER A 102 -36.49 -4.47 35.63
C SER A 102 -36.22 -3.41 36.70
N VAL A 103 -37.07 -2.40 36.75
CA VAL A 103 -36.98 -1.35 37.76
C VAL A 103 -37.65 -1.87 39.04
N PRO A 104 -36.96 -1.91 40.19
CA PRO A 104 -37.55 -2.40 41.43
C PRO A 104 -38.72 -1.49 41.85
N PRO A 105 -39.76 -2.07 42.49
CA PRO A 105 -40.91 -1.31 42.94
C PRO A 105 -40.50 -0.27 44.00
N PRO A 106 -41.13 0.91 44.03
CA PRO A 106 -40.82 1.93 45.03
C PRO A 106 -41.18 1.45 46.45
N PRO A 107 -40.46 1.91 47.48
CA PRO A 107 -40.73 1.53 48.86
C PRO A 107 -42.10 2.03 49.34
N PRO A 108 -42.77 1.31 50.26
CA PRO A 108 -44.06 1.70 50.80
C PRO A 108 -44.00 3.10 51.45
N GLY A 109 -44.89 4.00 51.06
CA GLY A 109 -44.96 5.38 51.59
C GLY A 109 -44.17 6.42 50.81
N ALA A 110 -43.48 6.04 49.73
CA ALA A 110 -42.91 7.02 48.81
C ALA A 110 -44.04 7.85 48.12
N PRO A 111 -43.86 9.16 47.93
CA PRO A 111 -44.82 9.97 47.18
C PRO A 111 -44.98 9.43 45.75
N PRO A 112 -46.16 9.56 45.13
CA PRO A 112 -46.37 9.11 43.76
C PRO A 112 -45.31 9.75 42.86
N PRO A 113 -44.65 8.97 41.98
CA PRO A 113 -43.59 9.51 41.15
C PRO A 113 -44.18 10.58 40.24
N THR A 114 -43.73 11.81 40.41
CA THR A 114 -44.05 12.90 39.50
C THR A 114 -43.46 12.55 38.14
N ALA A 115 -44.31 12.34 37.14
CA ALA A 115 -43.89 12.11 35.76
C ALA A 115 -43.19 13.36 35.24
N THR A 116 -41.88 13.43 35.43
CA THR A 116 -41.05 14.46 34.84
C THR A 116 -40.74 14.00 33.43
N LEU A 117 -41.45 14.58 32.46
CA LEU A 117 -41.04 14.53 31.06
C LEU A 117 -39.73 15.31 30.97
N ARG A 118 -38.61 14.62 31.18
CA ARG A 118 -37.30 15.19 30.89
C ARG A 118 -37.00 14.83 29.45
N PRO A 119 -37.12 15.77 28.49
CA PRO A 119 -36.63 15.51 27.15
C PRO A 119 -35.14 15.22 27.26
N GLN A 120 -34.77 13.96 27.05
CA GLN A 120 -33.38 13.56 26.92
C GLN A 120 -32.99 13.89 25.48
N PHE A 121 -32.57 15.13 25.25
CA PHE A 121 -31.91 15.50 24.01
C PHE A 121 -30.59 14.75 23.96
N GLY A 122 -30.60 13.60 23.27
CA GLY A 122 -29.43 12.75 23.08
C GLY A 122 -28.42 13.44 22.18
N GLY A 123 -27.61 14.33 22.76
CA GLY A 123 -26.50 15.03 22.08
C GLY A 123 -25.28 14.16 21.82
N ASN A 124 -25.47 12.87 21.51
CA ASN A 124 -24.36 11.95 21.24
C ASN A 124 -23.94 11.93 19.76
N GLY A 125 -24.76 12.45 18.84
CA GLY A 125 -24.44 12.49 17.41
C GLY A 125 -23.27 13.44 17.08
N ASP A 126 -23.11 14.53 17.82
CA ASP A 126 -22.08 15.54 17.53
C ASP A 126 -20.65 15.06 17.85
N TYR A 127 -20.50 14.08 18.75
CA TYR A 127 -19.19 13.57 19.15
C TYR A 127 -18.61 12.53 18.17
N GLU A 128 -19.46 11.75 17.50
CA GLU A 128 -19.03 10.74 16.55
C GLU A 128 -18.51 11.37 15.26
N ASN A 129 -19.22 12.36 14.71
CA ASN A 129 -18.78 13.12 13.54
C ASN A 129 -17.43 13.81 13.77
N ASN A 130 -17.23 14.44 14.93
CA ASN A 130 -15.97 15.10 15.27
C ASN A 130 -14.77 14.14 15.28
N ARG A 131 -14.98 12.88 15.68
CA ARG A 131 -13.93 11.87 15.66
C ARG A 131 -13.56 11.46 14.25
N ASP A 132 -14.53 11.33 13.35
CA ASP A 132 -14.28 10.96 11.96
C ASP A 132 -13.63 12.08 11.16
N TYR A 133 -14.02 13.34 11.38
CA TYR A 133 -13.30 14.50 10.86
C TYR A 133 -11.86 14.56 11.37
N ALA A 134 -11.63 14.31 12.67
CA ALA A 134 -10.28 14.30 13.24
C ALA A 134 -9.42 13.18 12.63
N ASN A 135 -10.00 12.00 12.39
CA ASN A 135 -9.31 10.88 11.75
C ASN A 135 -8.99 11.17 10.28
N ALA A 136 -9.93 11.73 9.53
CA ALA A 136 -9.73 12.16 8.15
C ALA A 136 -8.61 13.22 8.06
N LEU A 137 -8.62 14.21 8.95
CA LEU A 137 -7.59 15.25 9.01
C LEU A 137 -6.21 14.64 9.30
N ARG A 138 -6.11 13.76 10.31
CA ARG A 138 -4.85 13.07 10.65
C ARG A 138 -4.33 12.25 9.48
N GLY A 139 -5.20 11.45 8.85
CA GLY A 139 -4.85 10.69 7.65
C GLY A 139 -4.37 11.59 6.52
N GLY A 140 -5.04 12.72 6.30
CA GLY A 140 -4.69 13.69 5.26
C GLY A 140 -3.31 14.32 5.49
N VAL A 141 -3.00 14.70 6.73
CA VAL A 141 -1.66 15.22 7.09
C VAL A 141 -0.58 14.17 6.90
N ILE A 142 -0.83 12.92 7.30
CA ILE A 142 0.13 11.81 7.09
C ILE A 142 0.32 11.56 5.59
N ALA A 143 -0.74 11.57 4.80
CA ALA A 143 -0.67 11.41 3.35
C ALA A 143 0.15 12.53 2.70
N LEU A 144 -0.09 13.79 3.07
CA LEU A 144 0.70 14.92 2.58
C LEU A 144 2.18 14.79 2.95
N ALA A 145 2.48 14.40 4.19
CA ALA A 145 3.86 14.19 4.63
C ALA A 145 4.55 13.06 3.84
N ALA A 146 3.87 11.93 3.64
CA ALA A 146 4.39 10.80 2.87
C ALA A 146 4.60 11.16 1.38
N ALA A 147 3.66 11.90 0.78
CA ALA A 147 3.78 12.40 -0.59
C ALA A 147 4.94 13.38 -0.75
N ALA A 148 5.12 14.30 0.20
CA ALA A 148 6.24 15.24 0.21
C ALA A 148 7.59 14.52 0.34
N LEU A 149 7.68 13.51 1.23
CA LEU A 149 8.87 12.68 1.39
C LEU A 149 9.19 11.93 0.09
N TYR A 150 8.20 11.28 -0.52
CA TYR A 150 8.35 10.60 -1.81
C TYR A 150 8.84 11.57 -2.89
N ALA A 151 8.20 12.72 -3.05
CA ALA A 151 8.57 13.71 -4.06
C ALA A 151 9.98 14.27 -3.82
N PHE A 152 10.38 14.47 -2.56
CA PHE A 152 11.73 14.91 -2.20
C PHE A 152 12.78 13.88 -2.59
N HIS A 153 12.58 12.60 -2.22
CA HIS A 153 13.51 11.54 -2.54
C HIS A 153 13.55 11.22 -4.05
N ASP A 154 12.43 11.32 -4.76
CA ASP A 154 12.39 11.16 -6.21
C ASP A 154 13.18 12.27 -6.92
N ARG A 155 12.96 13.53 -6.52
CA ARG A 155 13.74 14.67 -7.03
C ARG A 155 15.23 14.49 -6.78
N ARG A 156 15.61 13.99 -5.61
CA ARG A 156 17.01 13.74 -5.26
C ARG A 156 17.60 12.59 -6.08
N ARG A 157 16.86 11.50 -6.24
CA ARG A 157 17.25 10.36 -7.08
C ARG A 157 17.50 10.77 -8.53
N ARG A 158 16.63 11.62 -9.11
CA ARG A 158 16.80 12.11 -10.49
C ARG A 158 18.04 13.01 -10.68
N ARG A 159 18.54 13.65 -9.62
CA ARG A 159 19.75 14.49 -9.66
C ARG A 159 21.04 13.68 -9.53
N CYS A 160 20.97 12.47 -8.97
CA CYS A 160 22.10 11.57 -8.96
C CYS A 160 22.20 10.89 -10.33
N VAL A 161 23.21 11.25 -11.12
CA VAL A 161 23.56 10.50 -12.34
C VAL A 161 24.05 9.14 -11.90
N LEU A 162 23.14 8.17 -11.86
CA LEU A 162 23.47 6.79 -11.54
C LEU A 162 24.19 6.19 -12.75
N GLY A 163 25.34 5.55 -12.52
CA GLY A 163 26.01 4.77 -13.55
C GLY A 163 25.16 3.58 -14.02
N SER A 164 25.74 2.76 -14.90
CA SER A 164 25.08 1.55 -15.43
C SER A 164 24.64 0.58 -14.32
N VAL A 165 25.33 0.55 -13.19
CA VAL A 165 25.00 -0.26 -12.01
C VAL A 165 23.78 0.30 -11.27
N GLY A 166 23.74 1.61 -10.99
CA GLY A 166 22.61 2.24 -10.32
C GLY A 166 21.31 2.18 -11.13
N GLN A 167 21.38 2.19 -12.47
CA GLN A 167 20.22 1.96 -13.34
C GLN A 167 19.63 0.55 -13.18
N ARG A 168 20.45 -0.49 -13.03
CA ARG A 168 19.96 -1.86 -12.81
C ARG A 168 19.24 -1.98 -11.48
N VAL A 169 19.82 -1.45 -10.41
CA VAL A 169 19.19 -1.44 -9.07
C VAL A 169 17.86 -0.70 -9.10
N SER A 170 17.82 0.43 -9.80
CA SER A 170 16.60 1.19 -10.02
C SER A 170 15.51 0.39 -10.74
N LYS A 171 15.86 -0.39 -11.77
CA LYS A 171 14.90 -1.25 -12.47
C LYS A 171 14.38 -2.35 -11.56
N THR A 172 15.25 -3.00 -10.80
CA THR A 172 14.87 -4.02 -9.82
C THR A 172 13.90 -3.45 -8.77
N TYR A 173 14.15 -2.24 -8.30
CA TYR A 173 13.23 -1.52 -7.41
C TYR A 173 11.85 -1.33 -8.06
N LEU A 174 11.79 -0.81 -9.30
CA LEU A 174 10.51 -0.59 -10.00
C LEU A 174 9.72 -1.89 -10.20
N TYR A 175 10.39 -2.99 -10.56
CA TYR A 175 9.73 -4.29 -10.67
C TYR A 175 9.21 -4.80 -9.32
N THR A 176 9.97 -4.59 -8.23
CA THR A 176 9.55 -4.99 -6.89
C THR A 176 8.31 -4.22 -6.44
N VAL A 177 8.30 -2.89 -6.62
CA VAL A 177 7.13 -2.05 -6.30
C VAL A 177 5.93 -2.45 -7.15
N SER A 178 6.16 -2.74 -8.43
CA SER A 178 5.10 -3.19 -9.34
C SER A 178 4.50 -4.52 -8.90
N LEU A 179 5.34 -5.51 -8.54
CA LEU A 179 4.90 -6.81 -8.01
C LEU A 179 4.05 -6.64 -6.75
N VAL A 180 4.53 -5.87 -5.77
CA VAL A 180 3.80 -5.63 -4.52
C VAL A 180 2.47 -4.92 -4.80
N SER A 181 2.46 -3.93 -5.69
CA SER A 181 1.24 -3.22 -6.08
C SER A 181 0.23 -4.15 -6.75
N VAL A 182 0.67 -5.07 -7.61
CA VAL A 182 -0.19 -6.09 -8.24
C VAL A 182 -0.79 -7.02 -7.19
N VAL A 183 0.01 -7.49 -6.23
CA VAL A 183 -0.49 -8.37 -5.15
C VAL A 183 -1.56 -7.65 -4.33
N ILE A 184 -1.32 -6.40 -3.93
CA ILE A 184 -2.30 -5.59 -3.20
C ILE A 184 -3.57 -5.38 -4.05
N ALA A 185 -3.41 -5.00 -5.32
CA ALA A 185 -4.53 -4.79 -6.23
C ALA A 185 -5.36 -6.07 -6.41
N LEU A 186 -4.72 -7.23 -6.50
CA LEU A 186 -5.39 -8.52 -6.62
C LEU A 186 -6.24 -8.83 -5.39
N ILE A 187 -5.64 -8.74 -4.18
CA ILE A 187 -6.35 -8.98 -2.92
C ILE A 187 -7.50 -7.98 -2.74
N ALA A 188 -7.27 -6.71 -3.05
CA ALA A 188 -8.29 -5.67 -2.97
C ALA A 188 -9.44 -5.92 -3.96
N THR A 189 -9.12 -6.35 -5.20
CA THR A 189 -10.13 -6.67 -6.23
C THR A 189 -11.00 -7.85 -5.81
N VAL A 190 -10.41 -8.93 -5.30
CA VAL A 190 -11.17 -10.09 -4.79
C VAL A 190 -12.08 -9.68 -3.64
N THR A 191 -11.59 -8.83 -2.72
CA THR A 191 -12.37 -8.32 -1.60
C THR A 191 -13.52 -7.41 -2.06
N ALA A 192 -13.26 -6.54 -3.03
CA ALA A 192 -14.28 -5.67 -3.63
C ALA A 192 -15.37 -6.49 -4.33
N LEU A 193 -15.00 -7.51 -5.10
CA LEU A 193 -15.95 -8.43 -5.73
C LEU A 193 -16.84 -9.13 -4.69
N TYR A 194 -16.25 -9.58 -3.58
CA TYR A 194 -17.01 -10.17 -2.48
C TYR A 194 -17.96 -9.15 -1.82
N ALA A 195 -17.52 -7.89 -1.66
CA ALA A 195 -18.37 -6.81 -1.16
C ALA A 195 -19.56 -6.52 -2.10
N VAL A 196 -19.38 -6.59 -3.43
CA VAL A 196 -20.48 -6.49 -4.40
C VAL A 196 -21.52 -7.60 -4.16
N VAL A 197 -21.08 -8.84 -3.96
CA VAL A 197 -21.99 -9.96 -3.67
C VAL A 197 -22.79 -9.72 -2.38
N LYS A 198 -22.14 -9.20 -1.32
CA LYS A 198 -22.82 -8.81 -0.08
C LYS A 198 -23.90 -7.73 -0.30
N VAL A 199 -23.62 -6.73 -1.15
CA VAL A 199 -24.58 -5.66 -1.46
C VAL A 199 -25.79 -6.19 -2.22
N ILE A 200 -25.58 -7.08 -3.20
CA ILE A 200 -26.67 -7.66 -4.01
C ILE A 200 -27.53 -8.62 -3.19
N ALA A 201 -26.91 -9.43 -2.33
CA ALA A 201 -27.58 -10.49 -1.58
C ALA A 201 -27.28 -10.39 -0.06
N PRO A 202 -27.84 -9.38 0.63
CA PRO A 202 -27.61 -9.22 2.08
C PRO A 202 -28.18 -10.40 2.88
N GLY A 203 -29.30 -10.98 2.42
CA GLY A 203 -29.98 -12.08 3.12
C GLY A 203 -29.21 -13.41 3.18
N VAL A 204 -28.25 -13.64 2.28
CA VAL A 204 -27.44 -14.89 2.27
C VAL A 204 -26.07 -14.71 2.92
N THR A 205 -25.61 -13.46 3.06
CA THR A 205 -24.25 -13.17 3.54
C THR A 205 -24.21 -12.77 5.00
N SER A 206 -25.35 -12.64 5.68
CA SER A 206 -25.46 -12.09 7.05
C SER A 206 -24.80 -10.71 7.18
N ALA A 207 -24.56 -10.02 6.06
CA ALA A 207 -24.08 -8.65 6.04
C ALA A 207 -25.25 -7.78 6.50
N GLY A 208 -25.04 -6.95 7.53
CA GLY A 208 -26.09 -6.17 8.20
C GLY A 208 -26.85 -5.18 7.30
N SER A 209 -27.05 -3.95 7.76
CA SER A 209 -27.77 -2.95 6.96
C SER A 209 -27.04 -2.68 5.62
N ARG A 210 -27.79 -2.42 4.54
CA ARG A 210 -27.24 -2.15 3.20
C ARG A 210 -26.24 -0.99 3.19
N GLY A 211 -26.38 -0.03 4.12
CA GLY A 211 -25.46 1.10 4.27
C GLY A 211 -24.04 0.66 4.62
N HIS A 212 -23.86 -0.26 5.56
CA HIS A 212 -22.53 -0.76 5.93
C HIS A 212 -21.85 -1.51 4.78
N ALA A 213 -22.62 -2.30 4.01
CA ALA A 213 -22.07 -3.00 2.86
C ALA A 213 -21.61 -2.03 1.75
N GLY A 214 -22.31 -0.91 1.57
CA GLY A 214 -21.92 0.14 0.62
C GLY A 214 -20.60 0.83 0.98
N VAL A 215 -20.39 1.13 2.27
CA VAL A 215 -19.13 1.71 2.76
C VAL A 215 -17.96 0.74 2.57
N GLU A 216 -18.14 -0.53 2.92
CA GLU A 216 -17.13 -1.60 2.73
C GLU A 216 -16.75 -1.73 1.24
N LEU A 217 -17.76 -1.69 0.35
CA LEU A 217 -17.54 -1.71 -1.10
C LEU A 217 -16.78 -0.47 -1.59
N GLY A 218 -17.15 0.72 -1.13
CA GLY A 218 -16.47 1.96 -1.52
C GLY A 218 -14.99 1.97 -1.12
N GLN A 219 -14.69 1.54 0.11
CA GLN A 219 -13.32 1.46 0.62
C GLN A 219 -12.47 0.46 -0.17
N THR A 220 -13.00 -0.74 -0.42
CA THR A 220 -12.29 -1.80 -1.15
C THR A 220 -12.10 -1.47 -2.63
N ALA A 221 -13.11 -0.89 -3.28
CA ALA A 221 -13.02 -0.42 -4.65
C ALA A 221 -11.97 0.70 -4.80
N PHE A 222 -11.96 1.68 -3.89
CA PHE A 222 -10.95 2.73 -3.88
C PHE A 222 -9.54 2.16 -3.75
N LEU A 223 -9.32 1.22 -2.83
CA LEU A 223 -8.02 0.58 -2.63
C LEU A 223 -7.56 -0.16 -3.90
N ALA A 224 -8.46 -0.88 -4.57
CA ALA A 224 -8.17 -1.57 -5.82
C ALA A 224 -7.76 -0.59 -6.94
N VAL A 225 -8.50 0.52 -7.10
CA VAL A 225 -8.20 1.57 -8.09
C VAL A 225 -6.86 2.24 -7.79
N ALA A 226 -6.61 2.60 -6.52
CA ALA A 226 -5.36 3.24 -6.11
C ALA A 226 -4.14 2.34 -6.33
N ALA A 227 -4.24 1.06 -5.95
CA ALA A 227 -3.19 0.08 -6.18
C ALA A 227 -2.96 -0.18 -7.68
N GLY A 228 -4.02 -0.26 -8.47
CA GLY A 228 -3.95 -0.39 -9.93
C GLY A 228 -3.30 0.83 -10.59
N ALA A 229 -3.65 2.05 -10.16
CA ALA A 229 -3.03 3.28 -10.65
C ALA A 229 -1.54 3.33 -10.31
N LEU A 230 -1.15 2.95 -9.08
CA LEU A 230 0.26 2.85 -8.70
C LEU A 230 1.02 1.85 -9.57
N PHE A 231 0.45 0.67 -9.82
CA PHE A 231 1.03 -0.32 -10.72
C PHE A 231 1.22 0.25 -12.13
N LEU A 232 0.20 0.87 -12.73
CA LEU A 232 0.30 1.41 -14.09
C LEU A 232 1.33 2.55 -14.19
N LEU A 233 1.40 3.42 -13.18
CA LEU A 233 2.39 4.50 -13.13
C LEU A 233 3.81 3.94 -13.05
N HIS A 234 4.03 2.92 -12.22
CA HIS A 234 5.36 2.32 -12.07
C HIS A 234 5.74 1.46 -13.28
N LEU A 235 4.78 0.76 -13.90
CA LEU A 235 5.00 -0.01 -15.12
C LEU A 235 5.43 0.91 -16.27
N ARG A 236 4.72 2.03 -16.47
CA ARG A 236 5.09 3.04 -17.47
C ARG A 236 6.45 3.67 -17.20
N ALA A 237 6.85 3.80 -15.94
CA ALA A 237 8.18 4.27 -15.57
C ALA A 237 9.28 3.21 -15.73
N ALA A 238 8.90 1.92 -15.71
CA ALA A 238 9.81 0.77 -15.83
C ALA A 238 10.11 0.41 -17.29
N GLU A 239 9.23 0.76 -18.23
CA GLU A 239 9.48 0.72 -19.67
C GLU A 239 10.26 1.99 -20.09
N PRO A 240 11.61 1.96 -20.16
CA PRO A 240 12.32 3.06 -20.81
C PRO A 240 11.85 3.13 -22.27
N ASP A 241 11.70 4.35 -22.78
CA ASP A 241 11.35 4.62 -24.17
C ASP A 241 12.29 3.80 -25.06
N GLN A 242 11.75 2.72 -25.63
CA GLN A 242 12.50 1.74 -26.42
C GLN A 242 13.14 2.39 -27.67
N ARG A 243 12.75 3.65 -27.93
CA ARG A 243 13.29 4.55 -28.95
C ARG A 243 14.74 4.94 -28.71
N ASP A 244 15.23 4.98 -27.47
CA ASP A 244 16.64 5.29 -27.18
C ASP A 244 17.60 4.10 -27.43
N VAL A 245 17.07 2.86 -27.52
CA VAL A 245 17.87 1.65 -27.77
C VAL A 245 17.98 1.33 -29.27
N VAL A 246 17.06 1.87 -30.10
CA VAL A 246 17.11 1.71 -31.56
C VAL A 246 17.92 2.83 -32.24
N GLY A 247 18.24 3.90 -31.51
CA GLY A 247 19.07 4.99 -32.01
C GLY A 247 20.56 4.74 -31.79
N ILE A 248 21.26 4.35 -32.86
CA ILE A 248 22.72 4.49 -33.00
C ILE A 248 23.49 3.54 -32.06
N ILE A 249 23.64 2.27 -32.49
CA ILE A 249 24.96 1.64 -32.29
C ILE A 249 25.93 2.64 -32.91
N PRO A 250 26.85 3.28 -32.15
CA PRO A 250 27.88 4.12 -32.74
C PRO A 250 28.49 3.28 -33.85
N PRO A 251 28.52 3.75 -35.12
CA PRO A 251 29.05 2.95 -36.21
C PRO A 251 30.35 2.34 -35.72
N GLU A 252 30.42 1.01 -35.72
CA GLU A 252 31.55 0.28 -35.20
C GLU A 252 32.80 0.98 -35.75
N PRO A 253 33.70 1.50 -34.89
CA PRO A 253 34.87 2.21 -35.37
C PRO A 253 35.50 1.31 -36.41
N PRO A 254 35.77 1.84 -37.64
CA PRO A 254 36.15 1.01 -38.77
C PRO A 254 37.22 0.06 -38.29
N GLY A 255 36.92 -1.24 -38.37
CA GLY A 255 37.82 -2.28 -37.86
C GLY A 255 39.22 -2.01 -38.40
N PRO A 256 40.27 -2.31 -37.62
CA PRO A 256 41.64 -2.16 -38.12
C PRO A 256 41.70 -2.85 -39.49
N PRO A 257 42.33 -2.20 -40.49
CA PRO A 257 42.39 -2.76 -41.84
C PRO A 257 42.85 -4.22 -41.72
N PRO A 258 42.22 -5.15 -42.46
CA PRO A 258 42.61 -6.54 -42.42
C PRO A 258 44.14 -6.61 -42.56
N PRO A 259 44.84 -7.39 -41.71
CA PRO A 259 46.28 -7.47 -41.77
C PRO A 259 46.67 -7.76 -43.21
N VAL A 260 47.49 -6.88 -43.79
CA VAL A 260 48.04 -7.08 -45.12
C VAL A 260 48.57 -8.51 -45.16
N PRO A 261 48.10 -9.36 -46.08
CA PRO A 261 48.62 -10.72 -46.21
C PRO A 261 50.15 -10.61 -46.21
N PRO A 262 50.87 -11.33 -45.32
CA PRO A 262 52.31 -11.24 -45.28
C PRO A 262 52.82 -11.54 -46.69
N GLU A 263 53.37 -10.51 -47.32
CA GLU A 263 54.07 -10.62 -48.60
C GLU A 263 55.07 -11.76 -48.44
N ASP A 264 54.91 -12.79 -49.29
CA ASP A 264 55.47 -14.12 -49.12
C ASP A 264 56.91 -14.06 -48.59
N ALA A 265 57.05 -14.21 -47.27
CA ALA A 265 58.36 -14.25 -46.66
C ALA A 265 59.05 -15.51 -47.19
N PRO A 266 60.28 -15.40 -47.73
CA PRO A 266 60.97 -16.53 -48.32
C PRO A 266 61.07 -17.65 -47.28
N THR A 267 60.57 -18.82 -47.67
CA THR A 267 60.48 -20.05 -46.88
C THR A 267 61.81 -20.35 -46.16
N THR A 268 62.00 -19.86 -44.94
CA THR A 268 63.09 -20.31 -44.09
C THR A 268 62.63 -21.56 -43.34
N THR A 269 63.18 -22.70 -43.77
CA THR A 269 62.98 -24.02 -43.19
C THR A 269 63.13 -24.05 -41.67
N PRO A 270 62.30 -24.81 -40.94
CA PRO A 270 62.27 -24.81 -39.49
C PRO A 270 63.53 -25.45 -38.89
N ARG A 271 64.29 -24.66 -38.12
CA ARG A 271 65.43 -25.15 -37.33
C ARG A 271 64.90 -25.88 -36.09
N LYS A 272 65.02 -27.20 -36.10
CA LYS A 272 64.70 -28.14 -35.02
C LYS A 272 65.38 -27.70 -33.70
N ARG A 273 64.59 -27.24 -32.73
CA ARG A 273 65.07 -26.77 -31.42
C ARG A 273 65.04 -27.92 -30.43
N THR A 274 66.21 -28.41 -30.05
CA THR A 274 66.40 -29.47 -29.04
C THR A 274 65.99 -28.94 -27.67
N ALA A 275 65.08 -29.63 -26.98
CA ALA A 275 64.59 -29.24 -25.65
C ALA A 275 65.63 -29.55 -24.55
N PRO A 276 65.81 -28.66 -23.55
CA PRO A 276 66.71 -28.92 -22.44
C PRO A 276 66.08 -29.85 -21.39
N LEU A 277 66.93 -30.77 -20.92
CA LEU A 277 66.65 -31.82 -19.95
C LEU A 277 66.31 -31.24 -18.57
N ARG A 278 65.15 -31.60 -18.02
CA ARG A 278 64.65 -31.17 -16.69
C ARG A 278 65.30 -32.02 -15.60
N ALA A 279 66.02 -31.40 -14.66
CA ALA A 279 66.57 -32.07 -13.48
C ALA A 279 65.49 -32.31 -12.40
N PRO A 280 65.51 -33.44 -11.68
CA PRO A 280 64.59 -33.72 -10.58
C PRO A 280 65.11 -33.16 -9.25
N GLY A 281 64.31 -32.32 -8.59
CA GLY A 281 64.55 -31.83 -7.24
C GLY A 281 63.90 -32.72 -6.19
N ARG A 282 64.67 -32.99 -5.13
CA ARG A 282 64.37 -33.80 -3.94
C ARG A 282 63.33 -33.17 -3.01
#